data_AF-A0A1W1ZD18-F1
#
_entry.id   AF-A0A1W1ZD18-F1
#
_cell.length_a   1.000
_cell.length_b   1.000
_cell.length_c   1.000
_cell.angle_alpha   90.00
_cell.angle_beta   90.00
_cell.angle_gamma   90.00
#
_symmetry.space_group_name_H-M   'P 1'
#
loop_
_entity.id
_entity.type
_entity.pdbx_description
1 polymer ?
#
loop_
_entity_poly.entity_id
_entity_poly.type
_entity_poly.pdbx_seq_one_letter_code
_entity_poly.pdbx_strand_id
1 'polypeptide(L)'
;MKATDLRSGNLIKFKGVDEIQVVSCLNYRTDEIGTFDRPLGKSSLYESIPMTEEWLLKLGFEAKQENGFDFVLNISAAKLYARANSGAWFFQFNETYLGQLFTGVHHIQNFCASLGKELEVKL
;
A
#
# COMPACT_ATOMS: atom_id res chain seq x y z
N MET A 1 0.94 3.82 12.99
CA MET A 1 -0.41 3.87 12.35
C MET A 1 -1.53 3.86 13.39
N LYS A 2 -2.57 4.71 13.25
CA LYS A 2 -3.77 4.64 14.11
C LYS A 2 -4.75 3.60 13.56
N ALA A 3 -5.60 3.02 14.43
CA ALA A 3 -6.57 2.00 14.00
C ALA A 3 -7.56 2.51 12.93
N THR A 4 -7.91 3.79 12.96
CA THR A 4 -8.76 4.46 11.96
C THR A 4 -8.14 4.53 10.57
N ASP A 5 -6.83 4.41 10.50
CA ASP A 5 -6.06 4.55 9.25
C ASP A 5 -5.77 3.19 8.61
N LEU A 6 -6.13 2.08 9.28
CA LEU A 6 -5.99 0.73 8.75
C LEU A 6 -6.91 0.52 7.54
N ARG A 7 -6.37 -0.16 6.52
CA ARG A 7 -7.06 -0.56 5.30
C ARG A 7 -6.82 -2.04 5.04
N SER A 8 -7.75 -2.65 4.31
CA SER A 8 -7.57 -4.03 3.85
C SER A 8 -6.24 -4.17 3.12
N GLY A 9 -5.50 -5.24 3.39
CA GLY A 9 -4.18 -5.50 2.84
C GLY A 9 -3.03 -4.89 3.64
N ASN A 10 -3.26 -3.99 4.61
CA ASN A 10 -2.17 -3.55 5.50
C ASN A 10 -1.59 -4.71 6.32
N LEU A 11 -0.29 -4.69 6.54
CA LEU A 11 0.39 -5.65 7.40
C LEU A 11 0.51 -5.06 8.81
N ILE A 12 0.04 -5.79 9.81
CA ILE A 12 0.12 -5.39 11.22
C ILE A 12 0.79 -6.48 12.04
N LYS A 13 1.67 -6.05 12.95
CA LYS A 13 2.27 -6.93 13.96
C LYS A 13 1.61 -6.65 15.31
N PHE A 14 0.93 -7.65 15.86
CA PHE A 14 0.35 -7.55 17.19
C PHE A 14 1.42 -7.79 18.26
N LYS A 15 1.34 -7.07 19.37
CA LYS A 15 2.24 -7.27 20.51
C LYS A 15 1.96 -8.64 21.14
N GLY A 16 2.95 -9.53 21.13
CA GLY A 16 2.82 -10.90 21.64
C GLY A 16 2.41 -11.94 20.60
N VAL A 17 2.34 -11.57 19.32
CA VAL A 17 2.15 -12.49 18.20
C VAL A 17 3.37 -12.36 17.29
N ASP A 18 4.04 -13.48 17.02
CA ASP A 18 5.24 -13.49 16.16
C ASP A 18 4.91 -13.38 14.66
N GLU A 19 3.67 -13.70 14.29
CA GLU A 19 3.20 -13.63 12.91
C GLU A 19 2.71 -12.23 12.51
N ILE A 20 3.05 -11.84 11.29
CA ILE A 20 2.51 -10.64 10.65
C ILE A 20 1.11 -10.97 10.11
N GLN A 21 0.11 -10.22 10.57
CA GLN A 21 -1.28 -10.40 10.15
C GLN A 21 -1.60 -9.42 9.02
N VAL A 22 -2.36 -9.89 8.03
CA VAL A 22 -2.91 -9.04 6.97
C VAL A 22 -4.27 -8.54 7.45
N VAL A 23 -4.46 -7.22 7.47
CA VAL A 23 -5.77 -6.61 7.73
C VAL A 23 -6.73 -7.09 6.64
N SER A 24 -7.80 -7.76 7.05
CA SER A 24 -8.92 -8.09 6.18
C SER A 24 -10.18 -7.39 6.70
N CYS A 25 -10.99 -6.86 5.79
CA CYS A 25 -12.28 -6.30 6.15
C CYS A 25 -13.33 -7.42 6.17
N LEU A 26 -13.82 -7.77 7.36
CA LEU A 26 -14.98 -8.63 7.51
C LEU A 26 -16.22 -7.76 7.72
N ASN A 27 -17.10 -7.73 6.72
CA ASN A 27 -18.41 -7.12 6.86
C ASN A 27 -19.32 -8.11 7.58
N TYR A 28 -19.63 -7.82 8.84
CA TYR A 28 -20.70 -8.52 9.54
C TYR A 28 -22.01 -7.82 9.27
N ARG A 29 -22.98 -8.54 8.70
CA ARG A 29 -24.37 -8.16 8.82
C ARG A 29 -24.85 -8.71 10.15
N THR A 30 -25.15 -7.83 11.11
CA THR A 30 -25.96 -8.22 12.27
C THR A 30 -27.41 -8.26 11.81
N ASP A 31 -27.87 -9.44 11.45
CA ASP A 31 -29.31 -9.69 11.38
C ASP A 31 -29.83 -9.77 12.83
N GLU A 32 -31.07 -9.32 13.09
CA GLU A 32 -31.67 -9.09 14.43
C GLU A 32 -31.75 -10.35 15.34
N ILE A 33 -31.20 -11.48 14.91
CA ILE A 33 -31.29 -12.78 15.58
C ILE A 33 -29.89 -13.40 15.77
N GLY A 34 -28.86 -12.62 16.14
CA GLY A 34 -27.64 -13.12 16.81
C GLY A 34 -26.84 -14.27 16.16
N THR A 35 -27.10 -14.65 14.91
CA THR A 35 -26.38 -15.68 14.17
C THR A 35 -25.33 -15.03 13.29
N PHE A 36 -24.07 -15.32 13.59
CA PHE A 36 -22.92 -14.92 12.77
C PHE A 36 -22.91 -15.73 11.48
N ASP A 37 -23.66 -15.26 10.46
CA ASP A 37 -23.57 -15.86 9.14
C ASP A 37 -22.20 -15.58 8.51
N ARG A 38 -21.69 -16.63 7.84
CA ARG A 38 -20.40 -16.68 7.15
C ARG A 38 -20.19 -15.44 6.27
N PRO A 39 -18.93 -15.01 6.03
CA PRO A 39 -18.64 -13.83 5.24
C PRO A 39 -19.32 -13.94 3.88
N LEU A 40 -20.31 -13.05 3.65
CA LEU A 40 -20.92 -12.83 2.36
C LEU A 40 -19.80 -12.49 1.39
N GLY A 41 -19.54 -13.41 0.46
CA GLY A 41 -18.59 -13.23 -0.63
C GLY A 41 -18.98 -12.02 -1.47
N LYS A 42 -18.43 -10.87 -1.09
CA LYS A 42 -18.19 -9.65 -1.88
C LYS A 42 -17.43 -8.70 -0.96
N SER A 43 -16.11 -8.75 -1.05
CA SER A 43 -15.14 -7.88 -0.40
C SER A 43 -15.20 -6.44 -0.94
N SER A 44 -16.39 -5.89 -1.10
CA SER A 44 -16.63 -4.57 -1.67
C SER A 44 -17.01 -3.62 -0.54
N LEU A 45 -16.02 -2.96 0.06
CA LEU A 45 -16.28 -1.72 0.79
C LEU A 45 -15.08 -0.76 0.82
N TYR A 46 -13.89 -1.16 0.36
CA TYR A 46 -12.79 -0.22 0.13
C TYR A 46 -12.16 -0.48 -1.23
N GLU A 47 -12.48 0.38 -2.19
CA GLU A 47 -11.73 0.47 -3.44
C GLU A 47 -10.29 0.89 -3.12
N SER A 48 -9.33 0.16 -3.66
CA SER A 48 -7.92 0.54 -3.53
C SER A 48 -7.73 1.92 -4.14
N ILE A 49 -7.13 2.83 -3.37
CA ILE A 49 -6.76 4.15 -3.90
C ILE A 49 -5.80 3.92 -5.08
N PRO A 50 -6.19 4.33 -6.30
CA PRO A 50 -5.38 4.09 -7.48
C PRO A 50 -4.07 4.87 -7.38
N MET A 51 -3.02 4.28 -7.93
CA MET A 51 -1.74 4.97 -8.02
C MET A 51 -1.84 6.09 -9.05
N THR A 52 -1.64 7.34 -8.61
CA THR A 52 -1.56 8.52 -9.47
C THR A 52 -0.26 9.27 -9.17
N GLU A 53 0.12 10.17 -10.08
CA GLU A 53 1.26 11.07 -9.86
C GLU A 53 1.09 11.88 -8.58
N GLU A 54 -0.11 12.45 -8.36
CA GLU A 54 -0.43 13.19 -7.14
C GLU A 54 -0.16 12.36 -5.88
N TRP A 55 -0.54 11.08 -5.89
CA TRP A 55 -0.29 10.19 -4.76
C TRP A 55 1.18 9.86 -4.57
N LEU A 56 1.96 9.67 -5.64
CA LEU A 56 3.40 9.46 -5.53
C LEU A 56 4.07 10.67 -4.87
N LEU A 57 3.73 11.89 -5.30
CA LEU A 57 4.24 13.12 -4.70
C LEU A 57 3.87 13.23 -3.22
N LYS A 58 2.61 12.95 -2.87
CA LYS A 58 2.13 12.93 -1.48
C LYS A 58 2.83 11.88 -0.61
N LEU A 59 3.20 10.75 -1.17
CA LEU A 59 4.00 9.70 -0.51
C LEU A 59 5.50 10.06 -0.39
N GLY A 60 5.89 11.23 -0.88
CA GLY A 60 7.25 11.75 -0.76
C GLY A 60 8.18 11.33 -1.89
N PHE A 61 7.66 10.84 -3.01
CA PHE A 61 8.45 10.75 -4.24
C PHE A 61 8.80 12.15 -4.74
N GLU A 62 10.00 12.29 -5.28
CA GLU A 62 10.46 13.46 -5.99
C GLU A 62 10.26 13.23 -7.50
N ALA A 63 9.64 14.18 -8.20
CA ALA A 63 9.59 14.19 -9.66
C ALA A 63 10.98 14.55 -10.21
N LYS A 64 11.77 13.53 -10.53
CA LYS A 64 13.15 13.67 -10.97
C LYS A 64 13.50 12.50 -11.88
N GLN A 65 13.95 12.82 -13.09
CA GLN A 65 14.42 11.80 -14.01
C GLN A 65 15.74 11.19 -13.53
N GLU A 66 15.71 9.89 -13.22
CA GLU A 66 16.89 9.12 -12.82
C GLU A 66 16.74 7.67 -13.30
N ASN A 67 17.78 7.11 -13.94
CA ASN A 67 17.79 5.75 -14.48
C ASN A 67 16.63 5.42 -15.44
N GLY A 68 16.09 6.41 -16.15
CA GLY A 68 14.95 6.23 -17.05
C GLY A 68 13.58 6.10 -16.35
N PHE A 69 13.51 6.48 -15.07
CA PHE A 69 12.29 6.61 -14.29
C PHE A 69 11.99 8.07 -13.99
N ASP A 70 10.71 8.40 -13.81
CA ASP A 70 10.22 9.78 -13.67
C ASP A 70 10.15 10.24 -12.20
N PHE A 71 10.00 9.30 -11.28
CA PHE A 71 9.86 9.57 -9.85
C PHE A 71 10.82 8.73 -9.02
N VAL A 72 11.38 9.34 -7.97
CA VAL A 72 12.34 8.69 -7.06
C VAL A 72 11.93 8.91 -5.61
N LEU A 73 11.92 7.84 -4.82
CA LEU A 73 11.75 7.87 -3.38
C LEU A 73 13.00 7.30 -2.72
N ASN A 74 13.71 8.13 -1.96
CA ASN A 74 14.87 7.69 -1.18
C ASN A 74 14.40 6.95 0.09
N ILE A 75 14.76 5.68 0.25
CA ILE A 75 14.48 4.83 1.41
C ILE A 75 15.81 4.47 2.07
N SER A 76 16.30 5.33 2.98
CA SER A 76 17.65 5.22 3.55
C SER A 76 18.71 5.20 2.44
N ALA A 77 19.57 4.17 2.37
CA ALA A 77 20.55 3.98 1.31
C ALA A 77 19.97 3.41 -0.01
N ALA A 78 18.71 2.98 0.00
CA ALA A 78 18.05 2.41 -1.17
C ALA A 78 17.15 3.44 -1.87
N LYS A 79 16.82 3.19 -3.14
CA LYS A 79 15.93 4.03 -3.93
C LYS A 79 14.80 3.19 -4.52
N LEU A 80 13.59 3.72 -4.40
CA LEU A 80 12.42 3.21 -5.11
C LEU A 80 12.10 4.16 -6.26
N TYR A 81 12.13 3.62 -7.47
CA TYR A 81 11.87 4.34 -8.71
C TYR A 81 10.47 4.01 -9.21
N ALA A 82 9.79 4.99 -9.80
CA ALA A 82 8.50 4.80 -10.45
C ALA A 82 8.44 5.52 -11.81
N ARG A 83 7.83 4.88 -12.81
CA ARG A 83 7.54 5.47 -14.12
C ARG A 83 6.14 5.13 -14.55
N ALA A 84 5.49 6.06 -15.23
CA ALA A 84 4.24 5.80 -15.92
C ALA A 84 4.57 5.31 -17.34
N ASN A 85 3.95 4.22 -17.77
CA ASN A 85 4.03 3.76 -19.15
C ASN A 85 2.72 3.10 -19.57
N SER A 86 2.16 3.53 -20.70
CA SER A 86 0.92 2.97 -21.29
C SER A 86 -0.25 2.82 -20.29
N GLY A 87 -0.42 3.79 -19.38
CA GLY A 87 -1.51 3.79 -18.39
C GLY A 87 -1.27 2.92 -17.15
N ALA A 88 -0.07 2.36 -16.98
CA ALA A 88 0.32 1.59 -15.80
C ALA A 88 1.58 2.18 -15.14
N TRP A 89 1.72 1.93 -13.84
CA TRP A 89 2.92 2.29 -13.07
C TRP A 89 3.86 1.11 -12.96
N PHE A 90 5.14 1.38 -13.23
CA PHE A 90 6.20 0.39 -13.12
C PHE A 90 7.23 0.85 -12.09
N PHE A 91 7.66 -0.10 -11.27
CA PHE A 91 8.52 0.17 -10.12
C PHE A 91 9.82 -0.60 -10.19
N GLN A 92 10.86 0.00 -9.64
CA GLN A 92 12.17 -0.63 -9.46
C GLN A 92 12.73 -0.25 -8.09
N PHE A 93 13.21 -1.23 -7.34
CA PHE A 93 13.87 -0.99 -6.06
C PHE A 93 15.36 -1.29 -6.23
N ASN A 94 16.19 -0.26 -6.11
CA ASN A 94 17.60 -0.26 -6.51
C ASN A 94 17.77 -0.77 -7.94
N GLU A 95 18.34 -1.95 -8.15
CA GLU A 95 18.55 -2.57 -9.47
C GLU A 95 17.52 -3.68 -9.75
N THR A 96 16.60 -3.95 -8.83
CA THR A 96 15.59 -4.99 -8.98
C THR A 96 14.30 -4.42 -9.54
N TYR A 97 13.95 -4.83 -10.76
CA TYR A 97 12.68 -4.47 -11.37
C TYR A 97 11.51 -5.21 -10.69
N LEU A 98 10.55 -4.45 -10.17
CA LEU A 98 9.36 -4.97 -9.50
C LEU A 98 8.13 -5.05 -10.42
N GLY A 99 8.21 -4.46 -11.62
CA GLY A 99 7.09 -4.43 -12.56
C GLY A 99 5.90 -3.63 -12.02
N GLN A 100 4.69 -4.14 -12.23
CA GLN A 100 3.42 -3.50 -11.82
C GLN A 100 2.93 -3.98 -10.44
N LEU A 101 3.85 -4.39 -9.55
CA LEU A 101 3.50 -4.97 -8.25
C LEU A 101 2.58 -4.06 -7.42
N PHE A 102 2.69 -2.75 -7.57
CA PHE A 102 1.92 -1.79 -6.81
C PHE A 102 0.76 -1.21 -7.62
N THR A 103 -0.41 -1.87 -7.53
CA THR A 103 -1.66 -1.40 -8.14
C THR A 103 -2.39 -0.32 -7.33
N GLY A 104 -1.94 -0.04 -6.10
CA GLY A 104 -2.59 0.88 -5.19
C GLY A 104 -1.65 1.47 -4.14
N VAL A 105 -2.05 2.61 -3.58
CA VAL A 105 -1.25 3.39 -2.61
C VAL A 105 -0.79 2.55 -1.41
N HIS A 106 -1.70 1.73 -0.87
CA HIS A 106 -1.43 0.89 0.29
C HIS A 106 -0.35 -0.17 0.04
N HIS A 107 -0.17 -0.64 -1.19
CA HIS A 107 0.90 -1.58 -1.52
C HIS A 107 2.29 -0.95 -1.37
N ILE A 108 2.47 0.31 -1.80
CA ILE A 108 3.73 1.05 -1.61
C ILE A 108 3.95 1.34 -0.13
N GLN A 109 2.91 1.76 0.59
CA GLN A 109 2.99 2.02 2.03
C GLN A 109 3.44 0.77 2.79
N ASN A 110 2.85 -0.39 2.48
CA ASN A 110 3.23 -1.67 3.08
C ASN A 110 4.67 -2.06 2.73
N PHE A 111 5.07 -1.90 1.47
CA PHE A 111 6.42 -2.19 1.02
C PHE A 111 7.45 -1.31 1.74
N CYS A 112 7.18 -0.01 1.87
CA CYS A 112 8.09 0.88 2.59
C CYS A 112 8.11 0.58 4.10
N ALA A 113 6.95 0.26 4.69
CA ALA A 113 6.86 -0.13 6.09
C ALA A 113 7.65 -1.40 6.40
N SER A 114 7.63 -2.40 5.51
CA SER A 114 8.44 -3.62 5.68
C SER A 114 9.95 -3.35 5.55
N LEU A 115 10.33 -2.27 4.88
CA LEU A 115 11.71 -1.75 4.82
C LEU A 115 12.06 -0.82 5.99
N GLY A 116 11.19 -0.69 6.99
CA GLY A 116 11.42 0.17 8.17
C GLY A 116 11.21 1.67 7.92
N LYS A 117 10.58 2.04 6.80
CA LYS A 117 10.20 3.43 6.50
C LYS A 117 8.68 3.55 6.47
N GLU A 118 8.10 4.17 7.49
CA GLU A 118 6.70 4.60 7.41
C GLU A 118 6.59 5.79 6.45
N LEU A 119 5.76 5.65 5.41
CA LEU A 119 5.45 6.77 4.52
C LEU A 119 4.32 7.59 5.12
N GLU A 120 4.64 8.85 5.47
CA GLU A 120 3.64 9.83 5.87
C GLU A 120 3.13 10.56 4.62
N VAL A 121 1.80 10.65 4.51
CA VAL A 121 1.15 11.42 3.44
C VAL A 121 1.33 12.90 3.75
N LYS A 122 2.08 13.61 2.92
CA LYS A 122 2.21 15.07 3.03
C LYS A 122 0.89 15.73 2.62
N LEU A 123 0.30 16.48 3.54
CA LEU A 123 -0.90 17.30 3.32
C LEU A 123 -0.53 18.65 2.70
#